data_AF-A0A060SL67-F1
#
_entry.id   AF-A0A060SL67-F1
#
_cell.length_a   1.000
_cell.length_b   1.000
_cell.length_c   1.000
_cell.angle_alpha   90.00
_cell.angle_beta   90.00
_cell.angle_gamma   90.00
#
_symmetry.space_group_name_H-M   'P 1'
#
loop_
_entity.id
_entity.type
_entity.pdbx_description
1 polymer ?
#
loop_
_entity_poly.entity_id
_entity_poly.type
_entity_poly.pdbx_seq_one_letter_code
_entity_poly.pdbx_strand_id
1 'polypeptide(L)'
;MERGATGKHSWMAPTASMDNQVISPPYLVFVTFALAGGYYGIQNPHWVAVKNGLYCGLMHGQFEMLAVPIFCGVFIVFIIGFEVATFVRYVKGRHLIKKVCPLAQPKKPSFSPLCRAALFLVYATLTLSACIIDVRQDMNVFAYMIQAALPLAAFLIFGLQKDVILTWVFWHHKSRWMSAEQMLEISNVQNHFVRSLSTMSSTTISSTTPIATNPSSSLSHANGSAV
;
A
#
# COMPACT_ATOMS: atom_id res chain seq x y z
N MET A 1 34.39 -33.58 12.34
CA MET A 1 33.09 -34.27 12.11
C MET A 1 32.02 -33.19 11.95
N GLU A 2 32.08 -32.49 10.81
CA GLU A 2 31.21 -31.38 10.46
C GLU A 2 29.93 -31.92 9.82
N ARG A 3 28.80 -31.73 10.50
CA ARG A 3 27.48 -31.95 9.89
C ARG A 3 27.08 -30.67 9.17
N GLY A 4 27.33 -30.64 7.87
CA GLY A 4 26.81 -29.64 6.95
C GLY A 4 25.28 -29.70 6.88
N ALA A 5 24.64 -28.77 7.59
CA ALA A 5 23.21 -28.52 7.44
C ALA A 5 22.98 -27.72 6.15
N THR A 6 22.68 -28.44 5.07
CA THR A 6 22.17 -27.87 3.83
C THR A 6 20.76 -27.33 4.07
N GLY A 7 20.70 -26.09 4.59
CA GLY A 7 19.49 -25.31 4.66
C GLY A 7 18.97 -25.07 3.24
N LYS A 8 18.06 -25.93 2.78
CA LYS A 8 17.23 -25.67 1.62
C LYS A 8 16.39 -24.43 1.93
N HIS A 9 16.91 -23.26 1.57
CA HIS A 9 16.12 -22.06 1.41
C HIS A 9 15.11 -22.35 0.32
N SER A 10 13.94 -22.83 0.74
CA SER A 10 12.76 -22.95 -0.10
C SER A 10 12.31 -21.53 -0.44
N TRP A 11 12.91 -20.97 -1.48
CA TRP A 11 12.41 -19.78 -2.15
C TRP A 11 11.02 -20.13 -2.65
N MET A 12 10.02 -19.70 -1.88
CA MET A 12 8.61 -19.82 -2.22
C MET A 12 8.43 -18.99 -3.49
N ALA A 13 8.51 -19.66 -4.64
CA ALA A 13 8.36 -19.03 -5.94
C ALA A 13 7.03 -18.29 -5.95
N PRO A 14 7.00 -16.98 -6.27
CA PRO A 14 5.76 -16.23 -6.36
C PRO A 14 4.90 -16.87 -7.45
N THR A 15 3.85 -17.58 -7.06
CA THR A 15 2.89 -18.13 -8.02
C THR A 15 2.16 -16.95 -8.66
N ALA A 16 2.23 -16.83 -9.99
CA ALA A 16 1.55 -15.80 -10.80
C ALA A 16 0.01 -15.75 -10.61
N SER A 17 -0.55 -16.60 -9.76
CA SER A 17 -1.94 -16.57 -9.32
C SER A 17 -2.26 -15.46 -8.30
N MET A 18 -1.27 -14.80 -7.68
CA MET A 18 -1.55 -13.80 -6.63
C MET A 18 -1.86 -12.39 -7.15
N ASP A 19 -1.53 -12.07 -8.40
CA ASP A 19 -1.74 -10.72 -8.94
C ASP A 19 -3.22 -10.37 -9.14
N ASN A 20 -4.08 -11.38 -9.32
CA ASN A 20 -5.54 -11.16 -9.44
C ASN A 20 -6.25 -10.88 -8.10
N GLN A 21 -5.60 -11.10 -6.96
CA GLN A 21 -6.23 -10.94 -5.64
C GLN A 21 -6.29 -9.49 -5.16
N VAL A 22 -5.44 -8.61 -5.69
CA VAL A 22 -5.43 -7.19 -5.30
C VAL A 22 -6.58 -6.43 -5.94
N ILE A 23 -7.00 -6.86 -7.14
CA ILE A 23 -8.04 -6.20 -7.91
C ILE A 23 -9.44 -6.66 -7.49
N SER A 24 -9.62 -7.91 -7.03
CA SER A 24 -10.94 -8.48 -6.76
C SER A 24 -11.80 -7.80 -5.66
N PRO A 25 -11.25 -7.27 -4.55
CA PRO A 25 -12.08 -6.78 -3.44
C PRO A 25 -13.07 -5.67 -3.81
N PRO A 26 -12.71 -4.57 -4.51
CA PRO A 26 -13.68 -3.52 -4.86
C PRO A 26 -14.80 -4.04 -5.76
N TYR A 27 -14.51 -4.99 -6.67
CA TYR A 27 -15.53 -5.56 -7.54
C TYR A 27 -16.49 -6.48 -6.79
N LEU A 28 -15.99 -7.28 -5.84
CA LEU A 28 -16.86 -8.10 -4.98
C LEU A 28 -17.81 -7.22 -4.17
N VAL A 29 -17.29 -6.15 -3.56
CA VAL A 29 -18.12 -5.17 -2.84
C VAL A 29 -19.18 -4.59 -3.76
N PHE A 30 -18.79 -4.10 -4.94
CA PHE A 30 -19.72 -3.54 -5.92
C PHE A 30 -20.82 -4.53 -6.34
N VAL A 31 -20.45 -5.76 -6.68
CA VAL A 31 -21.41 -6.81 -7.08
C VAL A 31 -22.37 -7.14 -5.93
N THR A 32 -21.88 -7.24 -4.68
CA THR A 32 -22.76 -7.51 -3.54
C THR A 32 -23.77 -6.39 -3.30
N PHE A 33 -23.36 -5.12 -3.40
CA PHE A 33 -24.28 -3.99 -3.30
C PHE A 33 -25.27 -3.93 -4.46
N ALA A 34 -24.82 -4.20 -5.69
CA ALA A 34 -25.68 -4.21 -6.87
C ALA A 34 -26.75 -5.31 -6.78
N LEU A 35 -26.36 -6.52 -6.37
CA LEU A 35 -27.29 -7.65 -6.18
C LEU A 35 -28.27 -7.39 -5.04
N ALA A 36 -27.80 -6.88 -3.89
CA ALA A 36 -28.67 -6.54 -2.77
C ALA A 36 -29.67 -5.44 -3.15
N GLY A 37 -29.21 -4.36 -3.78
CA GLY A 37 -30.06 -3.27 -4.25
C GLY A 37 -31.08 -3.74 -5.30
N GLY A 38 -30.66 -4.56 -6.27
CA GLY A 38 -31.54 -5.15 -7.27
C GLY A 38 -32.59 -6.07 -6.65
N TYR A 39 -32.20 -6.94 -5.71
CA TYR A 39 -33.12 -7.82 -5.00
C TYR A 39 -34.19 -7.04 -4.23
N TYR A 40 -33.80 -6.01 -3.47
CA TYR A 40 -34.73 -5.15 -2.75
C TYR A 40 -35.64 -4.34 -3.69
N GLY A 41 -35.11 -3.86 -4.82
CA GLY A 41 -35.87 -3.15 -5.84
C GLY A 41 -36.94 -4.02 -6.50
N ILE A 42 -36.65 -5.30 -6.77
CA ILE A 42 -37.62 -6.25 -7.35
C ILE A 42 -38.76 -6.55 -6.36
N GLN A 43 -38.45 -6.70 -5.07
CA GLN A 43 -39.49 -6.96 -4.06
C GLN A 43 -40.41 -5.75 -3.82
N ASN A 44 -39.89 -4.52 -3.95
CA ASN A 44 -40.64 -3.30 -3.67
C ASN A 44 -40.55 -2.32 -4.85
N PRO A 45 -41.20 -2.62 -5.99
CA PRO A 45 -41.08 -1.81 -7.19
C PRO A 45 -41.58 -0.37 -7.00
N HIS A 46 -42.52 -0.15 -6.06
CA HIS A 46 -43.03 1.17 -5.70
C HIS A 46 -42.00 2.09 -5.02
N TRP A 47 -40.86 1.56 -4.57
CA TRP A 47 -39.78 2.36 -3.97
C TRP A 47 -38.73 2.82 -4.99
N VAL A 48 -38.78 2.29 -6.20
CA VAL A 48 -37.87 2.65 -7.28
C VAL A 48 -38.42 3.88 -7.98
N ALA A 49 -37.77 5.02 -7.79
CA ALA A 49 -38.16 6.27 -8.43
C ALA A 49 -37.01 6.82 -9.28
N VAL A 50 -37.35 7.27 -10.48
CA VAL A 50 -36.41 7.85 -11.43
C VAL A 50 -36.32 9.34 -11.17
N LYS A 51 -35.37 9.79 -10.33
CA LYS A 51 -35.24 11.22 -9.99
C LYS A 51 -34.66 12.08 -11.10
N ASN A 52 -33.74 11.52 -11.90
CA ASN A 52 -32.97 12.29 -12.91
C ASN A 52 -33.10 11.73 -14.34
N GLY A 53 -34.08 10.87 -14.63
CA GLY A 53 -34.24 10.21 -15.93
C GLY A 53 -33.16 9.18 -16.30
N LEU A 54 -31.98 9.25 -15.67
CA LEU A 54 -30.79 8.43 -15.99
C LEU A 54 -30.43 7.43 -14.89
N TYR A 55 -30.85 7.69 -13.64
CA TYR A 55 -30.53 6.85 -12.49
C TYR A 55 -31.80 6.51 -11.71
N CYS A 56 -32.03 5.20 -11.53
CA CYS A 56 -33.03 4.68 -10.62
C CYS A 56 -32.43 4.65 -9.21
N GLY A 57 -33.05 5.38 -8.27
CA GLY A 57 -32.67 5.34 -6.86
C GLY A 57 -33.80 4.73 -6.01
N LEU A 58 -33.46 4.00 -4.94
CA LEU A 58 -34.44 3.61 -3.93
C LEU A 58 -34.71 4.83 -3.04
N MET A 59 -35.87 5.46 -3.20
CA MET A 59 -36.18 6.73 -2.52
C MET A 59 -36.64 6.59 -1.07
N HIS A 60 -36.80 5.37 -0.55
CA HIS A 60 -37.12 5.15 0.86
C HIS A 60 -35.83 5.21 1.70
N GLY A 61 -35.50 6.44 2.10
CA GLY A 61 -34.19 6.94 2.53
C GLY A 61 -33.54 6.34 3.78
N GLN A 62 -34.08 5.26 4.35
CA GLN A 62 -33.38 4.53 5.42
C GLN A 62 -32.51 3.39 4.89
N PHE A 63 -32.88 2.77 3.77
CA PHE A 63 -32.10 1.63 3.25
C PHE A 63 -30.74 2.07 2.74
N GLU A 64 -30.68 3.10 1.90
CA GLU A 64 -29.42 3.61 1.35
C GLU A 64 -28.53 4.20 2.45
N MET A 65 -29.12 4.94 3.40
CA MET A 65 -28.38 5.52 4.52
C MET A 65 -27.88 4.49 5.53
N LEU A 66 -28.55 3.36 5.74
CA LEU A 66 -28.12 2.35 6.73
C LEU A 66 -27.27 1.24 6.09
N ALA A 67 -27.54 0.85 4.85
CA ALA A 67 -26.85 -0.28 4.22
C ALA A 67 -25.34 -0.02 4.09
N VAL A 68 -24.94 1.18 3.67
CA VAL A 68 -23.54 1.56 3.49
C VAL A 68 -22.76 1.54 4.82
N PRO A 69 -23.18 2.26 5.89
CA PRO A 69 -22.47 2.24 7.17
C PRO A 69 -22.55 0.88 7.89
N ILE A 70 -23.64 0.12 7.75
CA ILE A 70 -23.70 -1.25 8.32
C ILE A 70 -22.65 -2.13 7.64
N PHE A 71 -22.60 -2.13 6.31
CA PHE A 71 -21.61 -2.89 5.56
C PHE A 71 -20.18 -2.46 5.92
N CYS A 72 -19.92 -1.15 5.91
CA CYS A 72 -18.63 -0.60 6.31
C CYS A 72 -18.25 -1.03 7.73
N GLY A 73 -19.18 -0.95 8.68
CA GLY A 73 -19.01 -1.40 10.06
C GLY A 73 -18.66 -2.88 10.15
N VAL A 74 -19.35 -3.75 9.41
CA VAL A 74 -19.04 -5.19 9.34
C VAL A 74 -17.61 -5.42 8.83
N PHE A 75 -17.21 -4.75 7.75
CA PHE A 75 -15.85 -4.85 7.23
C PHE A 75 -14.79 -4.35 8.21
N ILE A 76 -15.05 -3.24 8.90
CA ILE A 76 -14.17 -2.72 9.95
C ILE A 76 -14.02 -3.73 11.08
N VAL A 77 -15.10 -4.36 11.53
CA VAL A 77 -15.05 -5.41 12.57
C VAL A 77 -14.19 -6.59 12.11
N PHE A 78 -14.33 -7.03 10.86
CA PHE A 78 -13.46 -8.06 10.30
C PHE A 78 -11.99 -7.64 10.28
N ILE A 79 -11.69 -6.42 9.85
CA ILE A 79 -10.32 -5.87 9.81
C ILE A 79 -9.72 -5.86 11.21
N ILE A 80 -10.45 -5.34 12.21
CA ILE A 80 -10.02 -5.34 13.62
C ILE A 80 -9.78 -6.78 14.11
N GLY A 81 -10.68 -7.71 13.79
CA GLY A 81 -10.53 -9.12 14.13
C GLY A 81 -9.25 -9.74 13.56
N PHE A 82 -8.97 -9.50 12.27
CA PHE A 82 -7.74 -9.96 11.62
C PHE A 82 -6.48 -9.31 12.23
N GLU A 83 -6.55 -8.04 12.59
CA GLU A 83 -5.45 -7.32 13.21
C GLU A 83 -5.13 -7.89 14.60
N VAL A 84 -6.15 -8.08 15.44
CA VAL A 84 -6.02 -8.70 16.76
C VAL A 84 -5.49 -10.14 16.63
N ALA A 85 -6.01 -10.92 15.67
CA ALA A 85 -5.53 -12.29 15.42
C ALA A 85 -4.04 -12.31 15.04
N THR A 86 -3.62 -11.38 14.18
CA THR A 86 -2.21 -11.23 13.77
C THR A 86 -1.34 -10.81 14.94
N PHE A 87 -1.80 -9.88 15.78
CA PHE A 87 -1.11 -9.46 16.99
C PHE A 87 -0.95 -10.60 18.00
N VAL A 88 -2.01 -11.38 18.25
CA VAL A 88 -1.95 -12.55 19.14
C VAL A 88 -0.98 -13.60 18.60
N ARG A 89 -1.00 -13.89 17.29
CA ARG A 89 -0.04 -14.80 16.65
C ARG A 89 1.39 -14.30 16.80
N TYR A 90 1.61 -12.99 16.65
CA TYR A 90 2.92 -12.38 16.86
C TYR A 90 3.43 -12.54 18.29
N VAL A 91 2.58 -12.26 19.29
CA VAL A 91 2.93 -12.40 20.71
C VAL A 91 3.17 -13.86 21.08
N LYS A 92 2.32 -14.79 20.61
CA LYS A 92 2.50 -16.23 20.83
C LYS A 92 3.81 -16.75 20.20
N GLY A 93 4.10 -16.34 18.96
CA GLY A 93 5.35 -16.71 18.28
C GLY A 93 6.58 -16.20 19.04
N ARG A 94 6.54 -14.96 19.52
CA ARG A 94 7.60 -14.40 20.39
C ARG A 94 7.77 -15.20 21.67
N HIS A 95 6.68 -15.58 22.32
CA HIS A 95 6.73 -16.34 23.57
C HIS A 95 7.30 -17.75 23.34
N LEU A 96 6.97 -18.38 22.22
CA LEU A 96 7.51 -19.69 21.83
C LEU A 96 9.03 -19.61 21.61
N ILE A 97 9.52 -18.61 20.87
CA ILE A 97 10.96 -18.41 20.61
C ILE A 97 11.73 -18.21 21.92
N LYS A 98 11.18 -17.45 22.88
CA LYS A 98 11.79 -17.27 24.20
C LYS A 98 11.92 -18.58 24.98
N LYS A 99 10.98 -19.52 24.82
CA LYS A 99 11.03 -20.82 25.48
C LYS A 99 12.08 -21.75 24.87
N VAL A 100 12.22 -21.76 23.55
CA VAL A 100 13.14 -22.70 22.86
C VAL A 100 14.60 -22.24 22.84
N CYS A 101 14.85 -20.92 22.83
CA CYS A 101 16.21 -20.37 22.74
C CYS A 101 16.48 -19.32 23.82
N PRO A 102 16.62 -19.71 25.10
CA PRO A 102 16.88 -18.77 26.20
C PRO A 102 18.23 -18.05 26.10
N LEU A 103 19.22 -18.62 25.37
CA LEU A 103 20.54 -18.00 25.17
C LEU A 103 20.62 -17.06 23.95
N ALA A 104 19.61 -17.04 23.07
CA ALA A 104 19.64 -16.14 21.92
C ALA A 104 19.40 -14.70 22.40
N GLN A 105 20.44 -13.86 22.32
CA GLN A 105 20.31 -12.46 22.72
C GLN A 105 19.14 -11.81 21.97
N PRO A 106 18.16 -11.22 22.71
CA PRO A 106 16.95 -10.73 22.10
C PRO A 106 17.27 -9.55 21.17
N LYS A 107 17.24 -9.80 19.87
CA LYS A 107 17.30 -8.74 18.86
C LYS A 107 16.12 -7.80 19.12
N LYS A 108 16.41 -6.51 19.34
CA LYS A 108 15.41 -5.49 19.69
C LYS A 108 14.22 -5.60 18.72
N PRO A 109 12.98 -5.81 19.21
CA PRO A 109 11.82 -5.90 18.33
C PRO A 109 11.73 -4.64 17.47
N SER A 110 11.55 -4.82 16.16
CA SER A 110 11.19 -3.71 15.30
C SER A 110 9.82 -3.21 15.74
N PHE A 111 9.75 -1.99 16.27
CA PHE A 111 8.50 -1.34 16.68
C PHE A 111 7.59 -0.96 15.49
N SER A 112 8.14 -0.95 14.27
CA SER A 112 7.46 -0.50 13.05
C SER A 112 6.13 -1.23 12.78
N PRO A 113 6.04 -2.58 12.80
CA PRO A 113 4.78 -3.29 12.55
C PRO A 113 3.75 -3.07 13.65
N LEU A 114 4.20 -2.95 14.90
CA LEU A 114 3.33 -2.72 16.05
C LEU A 114 2.68 -1.33 15.99
N CYS A 115 3.46 -0.32 15.64
CA CYS A 115 2.95 1.04 15.51
C CYS A 115 1.96 1.17 14.35
N ARG A 116 2.23 0.48 13.23
CA ARG A 116 1.29 0.40 12.09
C ARG A 116 -0.04 -0.22 12.49
N ALA A 117 -0.01 -1.35 13.21
CA ALA A 117 -1.22 -1.96 13.75
C ALA A 117 -1.97 -0.97 14.66
N ALA A 118 -1.31 -0.40 15.66
CA ALA A 118 -1.94 0.57 16.55
C ALA A 118 -2.61 1.76 15.82
N LEU A 119 -1.98 2.29 14.76
CA LEU A 119 -2.58 3.34 13.93
C LEU A 119 -3.81 2.85 13.16
N PHE A 120 -3.77 1.65 12.59
CA PHE A 120 -4.94 1.04 11.95
C PHE A 120 -6.09 0.85 12.94
N LEU A 121 -5.80 0.40 14.15
CA LEU A 121 -6.81 0.22 15.20
C LEU A 121 -7.44 1.56 15.63
N VAL A 122 -6.63 2.60 15.84
CA VAL A 122 -7.12 3.95 16.17
C VAL A 122 -7.98 4.48 15.02
N TYR A 123 -7.54 4.33 13.78
CA TYR A 123 -8.31 4.75 12.62
C TYR A 123 -9.64 3.98 12.51
N ALA A 124 -9.61 2.66 12.66
CA ALA A 124 -10.78 1.79 12.61
C ALA A 124 -11.80 2.13 13.69
N THR A 125 -11.35 2.47 14.91
CA THR A 125 -12.25 2.88 16.00
C THR A 125 -12.88 4.25 15.74
N LEU A 126 -12.15 5.20 15.15
CA LEU A 126 -12.71 6.49 14.73
C LEU A 126 -13.75 6.33 13.62
N THR A 127 -13.46 5.52 12.60
CA THR A 127 -14.41 5.23 11.52
C THR A 127 -15.65 4.51 12.07
N LEU A 128 -15.48 3.52 12.94
CA LEU A 128 -16.61 2.84 13.59
C LEU A 128 -17.47 3.82 14.40
N SER A 129 -16.83 4.71 15.16
CA SER A 129 -17.53 5.74 15.94
C SER A 129 -18.36 6.64 15.04
N ALA A 130 -17.83 7.02 13.87
CA ALA A 130 -18.55 7.80 12.89
C ALA A 130 -19.73 7.04 12.27
N CYS A 131 -19.56 5.76 11.94
CA CYS A 131 -20.67 4.92 11.47
C CYS A 131 -21.79 4.84 12.52
N ILE A 132 -21.46 4.72 13.81
CA ILE A 132 -22.45 4.69 14.89
C ILE A 132 -23.19 6.03 15.00
N ILE A 133 -22.48 7.14 14.85
CA ILE A 133 -23.05 8.50 14.88
C ILE A 133 -23.95 8.73 13.66
N ASP A 134 -23.54 8.29 12.46
CA ASP A 134 -24.29 8.44 11.22
C ASP A 134 -25.63 7.69 11.26
N VAL A 135 -25.65 6.50 11.88
CA VAL A 135 -26.87 5.72 12.12
C VAL A 135 -27.89 6.47 13.00
N ARG A 136 -27.46 7.47 13.80
CA ARG A 136 -28.36 8.29 14.61
C ARG A 136 -29.11 9.39 13.82
N GLN A 137 -28.91 9.48 12.50
CA GLN A 137 -29.55 10.44 11.58
C GLN A 137 -29.25 11.93 11.83
N ASP A 138 -28.24 12.25 12.63
CA ASP A 138 -27.74 13.61 12.71
C ASP A 138 -26.70 13.79 11.58
N MET A 139 -27.05 14.58 10.56
CA MET A 139 -26.18 14.94 9.44
C MET A 139 -24.92 15.64 9.97
N ASN A 140 -23.91 14.84 10.30
CA ASN A 140 -22.75 15.29 11.05
C ASN A 140 -21.58 15.54 10.10
N VAL A 141 -21.06 16.76 10.13
CA VAL A 141 -19.83 17.23 9.45
C VAL A 141 -18.63 16.29 9.70
N PHE A 142 -18.70 15.50 10.77
CA PHE A 142 -17.72 14.52 11.19
C PHE A 142 -17.39 13.46 10.12
N ALA A 143 -18.37 12.97 9.36
CA ALA A 143 -18.13 11.97 8.31
C ALA A 143 -17.19 12.50 7.22
N TYR A 144 -17.39 13.76 6.81
CA TYR A 144 -16.52 14.44 5.84
C TYR A 144 -15.10 14.65 6.39
N MET A 145 -14.95 14.94 7.69
CA MET A 145 -13.62 15.05 8.31
C MET A 145 -12.85 13.72 8.27
N ILE A 146 -13.50 12.60 8.51
CA ILE A 146 -12.86 11.27 8.43
C ILE A 146 -12.45 10.93 7.01
N GLN A 147 -13.28 11.28 6.03
CA GLN A 147 -12.94 11.09 4.63
C GLN A 147 -11.74 11.95 4.23
N ALA A 148 -11.65 13.19 4.73
CA ALA A 148 -10.49 14.05 4.54
C ALA A 148 -9.23 13.56 5.30
N ALA A 149 -9.39 12.75 6.35
CA ALA A 149 -8.28 12.15 7.07
C ALA A 149 -7.70 10.90 6.40
N LEU A 150 -8.38 10.30 5.40
CA LEU A 150 -7.89 9.11 4.68
C LEU A 150 -6.50 9.28 4.07
N PRO A 151 -6.18 10.37 3.34
CA PRO A 151 -4.84 10.58 2.79
C PRO A 151 -3.79 10.74 3.88
N LEU A 152 -4.16 11.36 5.01
CA LEU A 152 -3.27 11.56 6.15
C LEU A 152 -2.98 10.23 6.86
N ALA A 153 -3.99 9.37 7.03
CA ALA A 153 -3.81 8.02 7.55
C ALA A 153 -2.92 7.18 6.63
N ALA A 154 -3.16 7.23 5.32
CA ALA A 154 -2.29 6.55 4.33
C ALA A 154 -0.85 7.07 4.42
N PHE A 155 -0.67 8.39 4.48
CA PHE A 155 0.64 9.01 4.65
C PHE A 155 1.33 8.56 5.94
N LEU A 156 0.60 8.45 7.06
CA LEU A 156 1.12 7.89 8.31
C LEU A 156 1.52 6.42 8.14
N ILE A 157 0.67 5.58 7.55
CA ILE A 157 0.95 4.15 7.40
C ILE A 157 2.19 3.91 6.52
N PHE A 158 2.31 4.63 5.41
CA PHE A 158 3.45 4.51 4.49
C PHE A 158 4.69 5.28 4.96
N GLY A 159 4.52 6.48 5.51
CA GLY A 159 5.58 7.35 5.97
C GLY A 159 6.25 6.88 7.26
N LEU A 160 5.54 6.14 8.12
CA LEU A 160 6.11 5.64 9.38
C LEU A 160 6.96 4.36 9.22
N GLN A 161 7.20 3.90 7.98
CA GLN A 161 8.22 2.88 7.75
C GLN A 161 9.57 3.40 8.24
N LYS A 162 10.24 2.61 9.09
CA LYS A 162 11.60 2.94 9.54
C LYS A 162 12.53 3.27 8.38
N ASP A 163 12.36 2.59 7.25
CA ASP A 163 13.18 2.80 6.06
C ASP A 163 12.88 4.15 5.41
N VAL A 164 11.62 4.59 5.41
CA VAL A 164 11.23 5.93 4.92
C VAL A 164 11.70 7.02 5.87
N ILE A 165 11.54 6.85 7.19
CA ILE A 165 12.05 7.81 8.18
C ILE A 165 13.59 7.89 8.09
N LEU A 166 14.28 6.75 7.99
CA LEU A 166 15.73 6.73 7.84
C LEU A 166 16.17 7.41 6.55
N THR A 167 15.56 7.10 5.41
CA THR A 167 15.87 7.77 4.14
C THR A 167 15.60 9.26 4.23
N TRP A 168 14.50 9.68 4.85
CA TRP A 168 14.14 11.09 4.98
C TRP A 168 15.09 11.84 5.92
N VAL A 169 15.44 11.24 7.06
CA VAL A 169 16.44 11.77 8.00
C VAL A 169 17.82 11.81 7.36
N PHE A 170 18.20 10.79 6.58
CA PHE A 170 19.50 10.74 5.89
C PHE A 170 19.57 11.79 4.78
N TRP A 171 18.48 12.03 4.07
CA TRP A 171 18.37 13.09 3.06
C TRP A 171 18.47 14.48 3.68
N HIS A 172 17.74 14.71 4.78
CA HIS A 172 17.77 15.97 5.51
C HIS A 172 19.13 16.21 6.20
N HIS A 173 19.79 15.15 6.65
CA HIS A 173 21.15 15.25 7.18
C HIS A 173 22.14 15.60 6.06
N LYS A 174 22.07 14.93 4.90
CA LYS A 174 22.97 15.19 3.76
C LYS A 174 22.83 16.60 3.20
N SER A 175 21.62 17.18 3.17
CA SER A 175 21.45 18.56 2.68
C SER A 175 22.14 19.61 3.56
N ARG A 176 22.36 19.31 4.85
CA ARG A 176 23.09 20.22 5.75
C ARG A 176 24.59 20.29 5.48
N TRP A 177 25.19 19.28 4.86
CA TRP A 177 26.65 19.23 4.63
C TRP A 177 27.09 19.75 3.25
N MET A 178 26.20 19.78 2.25
CA MET A 178 26.53 20.33 0.92
C MET A 178 26.38 21.87 0.82
N SER A 179 25.94 22.57 1.86
CA SER A 179 25.38 23.93 1.71
C SER A 179 26.32 25.12 1.97
N ALA A 180 27.64 24.95 2.10
CA ALA A 180 28.53 26.11 2.25
C ALA A 180 29.85 25.98 1.49
N GLU A 181 30.58 24.88 1.67
CA GLU A 181 31.93 24.79 1.09
C GLU A 181 31.92 24.44 -0.41
N GLN A 182 31.01 23.57 -0.86
CA GLN A 182 30.92 23.22 -2.29
C GLN A 182 30.39 24.34 -3.19
N MET A 183 29.52 25.23 -2.68
CA MET A 183 29.13 26.43 -3.45
C MET A 183 30.28 27.43 -3.58
N LEU A 184 31.15 27.52 -2.57
CA LEU A 184 32.34 28.37 -2.60
C LEU A 184 33.43 27.78 -3.52
N GLU A 185 33.60 26.46 -3.52
CA GLU A 185 34.57 25.79 -4.38
C GLU A 185 34.14 25.75 -5.86
N ILE A 186 32.86 25.50 -6.15
CA ILE A 186 32.34 25.54 -7.53
C ILE A 186 32.41 26.97 -8.11
N SER A 187 32.13 28.01 -7.31
CA SER A 187 32.31 29.41 -7.73
C SER A 187 33.78 29.72 -8.06
N ASN A 188 34.73 29.18 -7.30
CA ASN A 188 36.16 29.43 -7.51
C ASN A 188 36.72 28.65 -8.71
N VAL A 189 36.28 27.40 -8.93
CA VAL A 189 36.68 26.59 -10.11
C VAL A 189 36.06 27.13 -11.40
N GLN A 190 34.81 27.61 -11.36
CA GLN A 190 34.15 28.18 -12.54
C GLN A 190 34.80 29.49 -12.99
N ASN A 191 35.29 30.32 -12.06
CA ASN A 191 36.09 31.49 -12.40
C ASN A 191 37.47 31.14 -13.00
N HIS A 192 38.04 29.98 -12.65
CA HIS A 192 39.30 29.53 -13.23
C HIS A 192 39.12 28.89 -14.63
N PHE A 193 37.98 28.24 -14.89
CA PHE A 193 37.71 27.56 -16.16
C PHE A 193 37.31 28.53 -17.28
N VAL A 194 36.57 29.61 -16.97
CA VAL A 194 36.26 30.68 -17.95
C VAL A 194 37.53 31.40 -18.44
N ARG A 195 38.62 31.37 -17.65
CA ARG A 195 39.91 31.96 -18.06
C ARG A 195 40.80 31.04 -18.90
N SER A 196 40.51 29.74 -18.98
CA SER A 196 41.29 28.78 -19.80
C SER A 196 40.59 28.32 -21.08
N LEU A 197 39.29 28.56 -21.23
CA LEU A 197 38.53 28.13 -22.42
C LEU A 197 38.68 29.03 -23.65
N SER A 198 39.39 30.16 -23.55
CA SER A 198 39.78 30.96 -24.71
C SER A 198 40.98 30.39 -25.48
N THR A 199 41.56 29.26 -25.08
CA THR A 199 42.82 28.74 -25.68
C THR A 199 42.78 27.31 -26.22
N MET A 200 41.63 26.63 -26.27
CA MET A 200 41.53 25.31 -26.92
C MET A 200 40.23 25.12 -27.70
N SER A 201 40.01 25.97 -28.72
CA SER A 201 39.22 25.60 -29.89
C SER A 201 40.15 25.03 -30.95
N SER A 202 40.29 23.70 -30.96
CA SER A 202 40.54 22.88 -32.16
C SER A 202 40.96 21.49 -31.71
N THR A 203 40.05 20.53 -31.81
CA THR A 203 40.29 19.28 -32.55
C THR A 203 39.03 18.41 -32.49
N THR A 204 38.41 18.34 -33.66
CA THR A 204 37.58 17.25 -34.19
C THR A 204 38.12 15.86 -33.84
N ILE A 205 37.22 14.87 -33.75
CA ILE A 205 37.32 13.44 -34.14
C ILE A 205 36.17 12.72 -33.39
N SER A 206 34.98 12.56 -33.99
CA SER A 206 34.60 11.38 -34.78
C SER A 206 35.06 10.06 -34.18
N SER A 207 34.20 9.38 -33.42
CA SER A 207 34.23 7.91 -33.43
C SER A 207 32.86 7.33 -33.09
N THR A 208 32.18 7.03 -34.18
CA THR A 208 31.00 6.19 -34.34
C THR A 208 31.32 4.77 -33.85
N THR A 209 30.42 4.12 -33.11
CA THR A 209 30.33 2.65 -33.19
C THR A 209 28.89 2.17 -32.91
N PRO A 210 28.43 1.13 -33.64
CA PRO A 210 27.01 0.83 -33.78
C PRO A 210 26.53 -0.37 -32.95
N ILE A 211 25.24 -0.28 -32.59
CA ILE A 211 24.18 -1.31 -32.65
C ILE A 211 24.63 -2.77 -32.81
N ALA A 212 24.28 -3.59 -31.81
CA ALA A 212 24.07 -5.04 -31.98
C ALA A 212 22.68 -5.42 -31.45
N THR A 213 21.76 -5.69 -32.38
CA THR A 213 20.45 -6.30 -32.17
C THR A 213 20.58 -7.82 -32.26
N ASN A 214 20.02 -8.55 -31.30
CA ASN A 214 19.82 -10.01 -31.41
C ASN A 214 18.32 -10.33 -31.22
N PRO A 215 17.65 -10.92 -32.22
CA PRO A 215 16.41 -11.65 -32.02
C PRO A 215 16.70 -13.15 -31.91
N SER A 216 16.08 -13.84 -30.96
CA SER A 216 16.07 -15.31 -30.97
C SER A 216 14.69 -15.81 -30.61
N SER A 217 14.00 -16.21 -31.66
CA SER A 217 12.76 -16.97 -31.72
C SER A 217 13.04 -18.47 -31.55
N SER A 218 12.22 -19.15 -30.75
CA SER A 218 11.90 -20.59 -30.84
C SER A 218 10.60 -20.76 -30.05
N LEU A 219 9.42 -21.05 -30.60
CA LEU A 219 8.99 -22.14 -31.48
C LEU A 219 9.28 -23.52 -30.89
N SER A 220 8.34 -24.04 -30.09
CA SER A 220 8.16 -25.49 -29.96
C SER A 220 6.67 -25.82 -29.80
N HIS A 221 6.19 -26.46 -30.87
CA HIS A 221 5.01 -27.29 -30.98
C HIS A 221 5.08 -28.45 -29.98
N ALA A 222 3.96 -28.82 -29.35
CA ALA A 222 3.72 -30.21 -28.97
C ALA A 222 2.22 -30.50 -28.95
N ASN A 223 1.82 -31.19 -30.02
CA ASN A 223 0.52 -31.79 -30.28
C ASN A 223 0.43 -33.11 -29.49
N GLY A 224 -0.74 -33.46 -28.95
CA GLY A 224 -0.89 -34.71 -28.19
C GLY A 224 -2.33 -35.08 -27.88
N SER A 225 -3.06 -35.53 -28.91
CA SER A 225 -4.30 -36.32 -28.78
C SER A 225 -3.97 -37.79 -28.52
N ALA A 226 -4.66 -38.39 -27.54
CA ALA A 226 -4.93 -39.83 -27.32
C ALA A 226 -5.48 -39.93 -25.88
N VAL A 227 -6.59 -40.58 -25.52
CA VAL A 227 -7.55 -41.52 -26.11
C VAL A 227 -8.91 -41.22 -25.47
#